data_AF-A0A7J3JD65-F1
#
_entry.id   AF-A0A7J3JD65-F1
#
_cell.length_a   1.000
_cell.length_b   1.000
_cell.length_c   1.000
_cell.angle_alpha   90.00
_cell.angle_beta   90.00
_cell.angle_gamma   90.00
#
_symmetry.space_group_name_H-M   'P 1'
#
loop_
_entity.id
_entity.type
_entity.pdbx_description
1 polymer ?
#
loop_
_entity_poly.entity_id
_entity_poly.type
_entity_poly.pdbx_seq_one_letter_code
_entity_poly.pdbx_strand_id
1 'polypeptide(L)'
;MMTPDWKYTETVQKRIRITRVNTKERHVDAVDLDGGMPLCMNASKEINLDKVKKAKIYQATIKVYKADITPELESQLLESAINDPTRLKAIQSMKASGFKPSKFDLISLTH
;
A
#
# COMPACT_ATOMS: atom_id res chain seq x y z
N MET A 1 6.49 -1.49 18.90
CA MET A 1 5.60 -1.95 17.81
C MET A 1 6.28 -3.09 17.10
N MET A 2 5.57 -4.21 16.89
CA MET A 2 6.11 -5.28 16.03
C MET A 2 5.94 -4.88 14.57
N THR A 3 6.97 -5.12 13.78
CA THR A 3 6.91 -5.00 12.32
C THR A 3 6.33 -6.29 11.73
N PRO A 4 5.28 -6.21 10.88
CA PRO A 4 4.78 -7.39 10.18
C PRO A 4 5.89 -8.06 9.38
N ASP A 5 5.89 -9.40 9.34
CA ASP A 5 6.77 -10.18 8.46
C ASP A 5 6.26 -10.10 7.02
N TRP A 6 6.76 -9.11 6.29
CA TRP A 6 6.36 -8.83 4.91
C TRP A 6 7.00 -9.84 3.96
N LYS A 7 6.20 -10.78 3.44
CA LYS A 7 6.65 -11.76 2.46
C LYS A 7 6.41 -11.25 1.05
N TYR A 8 7.47 -11.23 0.25
CA TYR A 8 7.35 -10.96 -1.18
C TYR A 8 6.40 -11.97 -1.81
N THR A 9 5.43 -11.47 -2.58
CA THR A 9 4.46 -12.29 -3.28
C THR A 9 4.76 -12.28 -4.77
N GLU A 10 4.77 -11.09 -5.39
CA GLU A 10 4.87 -10.95 -6.83
C GLU A 10 5.33 -9.55 -7.23
N THR A 11 5.73 -9.39 -8.49
CA THR A 11 5.97 -8.10 -9.14
C THR A 11 4.94 -7.93 -10.24
N VAL A 12 4.18 -6.85 -10.18
CA VAL A 12 3.11 -6.55 -11.13
C VAL A 12 3.38 -5.27 -11.88
N GLN A 13 2.85 -5.19 -13.10
CA GLN A 13 2.80 -3.97 -13.87
C GLN A 13 1.38 -3.43 -13.90
N LYS A 14 1.21 -2.14 -13.59
CA LYS A 14 -0.10 -1.49 -13.45
C LYS A 14 -0.09 -0.13 -14.13
N ARG A 15 -1.20 0.21 -14.78
CA ARG A 15 -1.46 1.60 -15.19
C ARG A 15 -2.04 2.35 -14.00
N ILE A 16 -1.31 3.34 -13.52
CA ILE A 16 -1.70 4.08 -12.32
C ILE A 16 -1.83 5.56 -12.60
N ARG A 17 -2.76 6.22 -11.92
CA ARG A 17 -2.84 7.69 -11.87
C ARG A 17 -2.36 8.19 -10.52
N ILE A 18 -1.34 9.03 -10.51
CA ILE A 18 -0.76 9.57 -9.28
C ILE A 18 -1.74 10.55 -8.63
N THR A 19 -2.06 10.33 -7.36
CA THR A 19 -2.94 11.21 -6.57
C THR A 19 -2.16 12.07 -5.59
N ARG A 20 -1.03 11.56 -5.08
CA ARG A 20 -0.13 12.29 -4.18
C ARG A 20 1.32 11.81 -4.33
N VAL A 21 2.27 12.72 -4.13
CA VAL A 21 3.70 12.41 -4.02
C VAL A 21 4.22 13.09 -2.76
N ASN A 22 4.86 12.33 -1.88
CA ASN A 22 5.60 12.82 -0.73
C ASN A 22 7.09 12.52 -0.95
N THR A 23 7.86 13.53 -1.35
CA THR A 23 9.29 13.36 -1.65
C THR A 23 10.13 13.09 -0.39
N LYS A 24 9.74 13.65 0.77
CA LYS A 24 10.46 13.48 2.04
C LYS A 24 10.39 12.05 2.56
N GLU A 25 9.19 11.47 2.54
CA GLU A 25 8.94 10.09 2.99
C GLU A 25 9.14 9.07 1.86
N ARG A 26 9.44 9.55 0.64
CA ARG A 26 9.46 8.76 -0.59
C ARG A 26 8.19 7.92 -0.78
N HIS A 27 7.03 8.53 -0.52
CA HIS A 27 5.74 7.88 -0.64
C HIS A 27 4.98 8.38 -1.86
N VAL A 28 4.25 7.49 -2.54
CA VAL A 28 3.42 7.80 -3.69
C VAL A 28 2.06 7.15 -3.51
N ASP A 29 1.02 7.97 -3.51
CA ASP A 29 -0.35 7.49 -3.60
C ASP A 29 -0.79 7.53 -5.06
N ALA A 30 -1.48 6.47 -5.48
CA ALA A 30 -2.03 6.37 -6.81
C ALA A 30 -3.34 5.57 -6.81
N VAL A 31 -4.03 5.57 -7.95
CA VAL A 31 -5.15 4.67 -8.21
C VAL A 31 -4.77 3.77 -9.37
N ASP A 32 -4.89 2.45 -9.17
CA ASP A 32 -4.85 1.45 -10.23
C ASP A 32 -6.06 1.67 -11.16
N LEU A 33 -5.80 2.02 -12.41
CA LEU A 33 -6.84 2.33 -13.38
C LEU A 33 -7.55 1.07 -13.89
N ASP A 34 -6.89 -0.09 -13.83
CA ASP A 34 -7.46 -1.36 -14.30
C ASP A 34 -8.30 -2.02 -13.20
N GLY A 35 -7.85 -1.91 -11.93
CA GLY A 35 -8.53 -2.49 -10.76
C GLY A 35 -9.42 -1.52 -9.98
N GLY A 36 -9.35 -0.21 -10.24
CA GLY A 36 -10.06 0.82 -9.46
C GLY A 36 -9.60 0.94 -8.01
N MET A 37 -8.45 0.37 -7.65
CA MET A 37 -7.98 0.28 -6.27
C MET A 37 -6.98 1.38 -5.93
N PRO A 38 -7.08 2.04 -4.76
CA PRO A 38 -6.05 2.93 -4.28
C PRO A 38 -4.79 2.13 -3.88
N LEU A 39 -3.63 2.66 -4.23
CA LEU A 39 -2.32 2.10 -3.94
C LEU A 39 -1.48 3.14 -3.20
N CYS A 40 -1.09 2.81 -1.97
CA CYS A 40 -0.12 3.58 -1.18
C CYS A 40 1.23 2.86 -1.27
N MET A 41 2.21 3.49 -1.92
CA MET A 41 3.46 2.83 -2.30
C MET A 41 4.69 3.55 -1.76
N ASN A 42 5.67 2.78 -1.30
CA ASN A 42 7.00 3.35 -1.04
C ASN A 42 7.81 3.33 -2.33
N ALA A 43 8.37 4.46 -2.72
CA ALA A 43 9.12 4.60 -3.95
C ALA A 43 10.60 4.24 -3.75
N SER A 44 11.09 3.32 -4.58
CA SER A 44 12.51 2.97 -4.70
C SER A 44 13.37 4.22 -4.85
N LYS A 45 14.56 4.25 -4.25
CA LYS A 45 15.52 5.37 -4.31
C LYS A 45 15.91 5.75 -5.74
N GLU A 46 15.82 4.80 -6.66
CA GLU A 46 16.14 4.98 -8.08
C GLU A 46 15.13 5.88 -8.81
N ILE A 47 13.92 6.04 -8.28
CA ILE A 47 12.90 6.92 -8.87
C ILE A 47 13.15 8.35 -8.45
N ASN A 48 13.32 9.25 -9.42
CA ASN A 48 13.32 10.68 -9.15
C ASN A 48 11.87 11.18 -8.97
N LEU A 49 11.45 11.32 -7.71
CA LEU A 49 10.09 11.76 -7.36
C LEU A 49 9.80 13.22 -7.71
N ASP A 50 10.82 14.07 -7.85
CA ASP A 50 10.63 15.48 -8.24
C ASP A 50 10.12 15.62 -9.69
N LYS A 51 10.30 14.57 -10.51
CA LYS A 51 9.79 14.50 -11.89
C LYS A 51 8.40 13.87 -11.99
N VAL A 52 7.88 13.29 -10.91
CA VAL A 52 6.57 12.63 -10.88
C VAL A 52 5.48 13.69 -10.69
N LYS A 53 4.55 13.77 -11.65
CA LYS A 53 3.47 14.76 -11.61
C LYS A 53 2.18 14.13 -11.11
N LYS A 54 1.48 14.85 -10.22
CA LYS A 54 0.12 14.51 -9.80
C LYS A 54 -0.83 14.51 -11.02
N ALA A 55 -1.87 13.69 -10.94
CA ALA A 55 -2.94 13.49 -11.93
C ALA A 55 -2.50 12.91 -13.27
N LYS A 56 -1.19 12.64 -13.44
CA LYS A 56 -0.60 12.04 -14.63
C LYS A 56 -0.64 10.51 -14.53
N ILE A 57 -0.78 9.85 -15.67
CA ILE A 57 -0.87 8.39 -15.77
C ILE A 57 0.53 7.84 -16.06
N TYR A 58 0.90 6.76 -15.39
CA TYR A 58 2.19 6.10 -15.58
C TYR A 58 1.99 4.59 -15.66
N GLN A 59 2.90 3.93 -16.38
CA GLN A 59 3.10 2.50 -16.24
C GLN A 59 4.04 2.27 -15.06
N ALA A 60 3.53 1.63 -14.01
CA ALA A 60 4.25 1.35 -12.78
C ALA A 60 4.63 -0.12 -12.68
N THR A 61 5.86 -0.39 -12.25
CA THR A 61 6.28 -1.72 -11.80
C THR A 61 6.29 -1.72 -10.28
N ILE A 62 5.52 -2.62 -9.67
CA ILE A 62 5.23 -2.62 -8.24
C ILE A 62 5.56 -4.01 -7.68
N LYS A 63 6.36 -4.06 -6.61
CA LYS A 63 6.51 -5.26 -5.79
C LYS A 63 5.40 -5.31 -4.75
N VAL A 64 4.71 -6.43 -4.68
CA VAL A 64 3.65 -6.69 -3.72
C VAL A 64 4.19 -7.61 -2.63
N TYR A 65 4.00 -7.19 -1.39
CA TYR A 65 4.31 -7.96 -0.20
C TYR A 65 3.02 -8.20 0.56
N LYS A 66 2.87 -9.40 1.12
CA LYS A 66 1.75 -9.75 1.99
C LYS A 66 2.30 -10.22 3.32
N ALA A 67 1.60 -9.87 4.39
CA ALA A 67 1.87 -10.38 5.72
C ALA A 67 0.67 -11.19 6.20
N ASP A 68 0.94 -12.24 6.98
CA ASP A 68 -0.11 -12.90 7.75
C ASP A 68 -0.45 -12.05 8.98
N ILE A 69 -1.73 -12.02 9.35
CA ILE A 69 -2.14 -11.36 10.59
C ILE A 69 -1.88 -12.33 11.74
N THR A 70 -0.82 -12.10 12.51
CA THR A 70 -0.58 -12.85 13.75
C THR A 70 -1.51 -12.35 14.86
N PRO A 71 -1.82 -13.17 15.89
CA PRO A 71 -2.65 -12.75 17.01
C PRO A 71 -2.18 -11.47 17.72
N GLU A 72 -0.87 -11.23 17.77
CA GLU A 72 -0.26 -10.05 18.39
C GLU A 72 -0.45 -8.80 17.53
N LEU A 73 -0.26 -8.92 16.21
CA LEU A 73 -0.53 -7.84 15.28
C LEU A 73 -2.03 -7.51 15.27
N GLU A 74 -2.88 -8.54 15.35
CA GLU A 74 -4.33 -8.38 15.49
C GLU A 74 -4.67 -7.57 16.75
N SER A 75 -4.12 -7.95 17.91
CA SER A 75 -4.35 -7.24 19.17
C SER A 75 -3.96 -5.78 19.06
N GLN A 76 -2.80 -5.47 18.48
CA GLN A 76 -2.35 -4.09 18.27
C GLN A 76 -3.26 -3.31 17.33
N LEU A 77 -3.75 -3.93 16.25
CA LEU A 77 -4.69 -3.29 15.32
C LEU A 77 -6.01 -2.97 16.02
N LEU A 78 -6.56 -3.91 16.79
CA LEU A 78 -7.79 -3.75 17.54
C LEU A 78 -7.65 -2.69 18.64
N GLU A 79 -6.55 -2.70 19.40
CA GLU A 79 -6.24 -1.67 20.40
C GLU A 79 -6.16 -0.28 19.77
N SER A 80 -5.51 -0.14 18.61
CA SER A 80 -5.43 1.13 17.89
C SER A 80 -6.78 1.65 17.38
N ALA A 81 -7.78 0.78 17.32
CA ALA A 81 -9.13 1.07 16.86
C ALA A 81 -10.17 1.09 17.99
N ILE A 82 -9.77 0.91 19.25
CA ILE A 82 -10.70 0.76 20.39
C ILE A 82 -11.64 1.96 20.56
N ASN A 83 -11.16 3.16 20.21
CA ASN A 83 -11.93 4.41 20.27
C ASN A 83 -12.54 4.83 18.91
N ASP A 84 -12.41 4.00 17.87
CA ASP A 84 -12.98 4.24 16.55
C ASP A 84 -13.80 3.02 16.09
N PRO A 85 -15.13 3.05 16.33
CA PRO A 85 -16.03 1.94 15.99
C PRO A 85 -16.05 1.60 14.49
N THR A 86 -15.78 2.57 13.62
CA THR A 86 -15.76 2.36 12.17
C THR A 86 -14.52 1.57 11.79
N ARG A 87 -13.38 1.96 12.33
CA ARG A 87 -12.11 1.26 12.13
C ARG A 87 -12.15 -0.15 12.71
N LEU A 88 -12.77 -0.32 13.88
CA LEU A 88 -12.95 -1.64 14.51
C LEU A 88 -13.75 -2.58 13.61
N LYS A 89 -14.90 -2.12 13.09
CA LYS A 89 -15.74 -2.91 12.16
C LYS A 89 -15.00 -3.24 10.86
N ALA A 90 -14.20 -2.31 10.33
CA ALA A 90 -13.41 -2.56 9.14
C ALA A 90 -12.37 -3.67 9.38
N ILE A 91 -11.63 -3.62 10.49
CA ILE A 91 -10.65 -4.65 10.87
C ILE A 91 -11.33 -6.03 11.03
N GLN A 92 -12.48 -6.08 11.70
CA GLN A 92 -13.26 -7.31 11.86
C GLN A 92 -13.75 -7.87 10.51
N SER A 93 -14.21 -7.01 9.61
CA SER A 93 -14.67 -7.41 8.28
C SER A 93 -13.53 -7.94 7.41
N MET A 94 -12.36 -7.27 7.46
CA MET A 94 -11.14 -7.71 6.79
C MET A 94 -10.69 -9.09 7.30
N LYS A 95 -10.79 -9.33 8.62
CA LYS A 95 -10.53 -10.65 9.21
C LYS A 95 -11.47 -11.70 8.64
N ALA A 96 -12.78 -11.43 8.63
CA ALA A 96 -13.79 -12.38 8.17
C ALA A 96 -13.61 -12.77 6.69
N SER A 97 -13.09 -11.87 5.85
CA SER A 97 -12.81 -12.16 4.44
C SER A 97 -11.47 -12.86 4.19
N GLY A 98 -10.69 -13.15 5.24
CA GLY A 98 -9.32 -13.68 5.09
C GLY A 98 -8.35 -12.69 4.45
N PHE A 99 -8.61 -11.39 4.59
CA PHE A 99 -7.75 -10.35 4.02
C PHE A 99 -6.35 -10.41 4.62
N LYS A 100 -5.34 -10.37 3.75
CA LYS A 100 -3.94 -10.24 4.14
C LYS A 100 -3.48 -8.81 3.90
N PRO A 101 -2.94 -8.11 4.93
CA PRO A 101 -2.30 -6.82 4.76
C PRO A 101 -1.30 -6.88 3.62
N SER A 102 -1.37 -5.87 2.76
CA SER A 102 -0.50 -5.76 1.59
C SER A 102 0.32 -4.49 1.68
N LYS A 103 1.61 -4.61 1.36
CA LYS A 103 2.54 -3.50 1.21
C LYS A 103 2.99 -3.45 -0.25
N PHE A 104 3.06 -2.25 -0.79
CA PHE A 104 3.43 -2.02 -2.18
C PHE A 104 4.70 -1.18 -2.23
N ASP A 105 5.71 -1.67 -2.95
CA ASP A 105 6.93 -0.90 -3.22
C ASP A 105 7.03 -0.62 -4.72
N LEU A 106 7.09 0.66 -5.07
CA LEU A 106 7.15 1.15 -6.44
C LEU A 106 8.61 1.13 -6.91
N ILE A 107 8.88 0.30 -7.91
CA ILE A 107 10.25 0.04 -8.39
C ILE A 107 10.60 0.93 -9.57
N SER A 108 9.67 1.10 -10.51
CA SER A 108 9.87 1.96 -11.68
C SER A 108 8.59 2.64 -12.09
N LEU A 109 8.74 3.82 -12.71
CA LEU A 109 7.68 4.53 -13.41
C LEU A 109 8.16 4.88 -14.81
N THR A 110 7.38 4.51 -15.82
CA THR A 110 7.54 5.00 -17.19
C THR A 110 6.28 5.76 -17.61
N HIS A 111 6.46 6.76 -18.45
CA HIS A 111 5.41 7.63 -18.94
C HIS A 111 5.35 7.57 -20.46
#